data_AF-A0A924SXX7-F1
#
_entry.id   AF-A0A924SXX7-F1
#
_cell.length_a   1.000
_cell.length_b   1.000
_cell.length_c   1.000
_cell.angle_alpha   90.00
_cell.angle_beta   90.00
_cell.angle_gamma   90.00
#
_symmetry.space_group_name_H-M   'P 1'
#
loop_
_entity.id
_entity.type
_entity.pdbx_description
1 polymer ?
#
loop_
_entity_poly.entity_id
_entity_poly.type
_entity_poly.pdbx_seq_one_letter_code
_entity_poly.pdbx_strand_id
1 'polypeptide(L)'
;MRGFILFAALLAVIQPAVATDQSKILHAMQSVIMVRGYNASGGLSYGSGVMVGDNKVMTNCHIFRSTKQPWVSRGEDTYAIVSVQADRWHDLCLLTTFGLEVKAAPLGKGNDLKRGQEVLAIGHSNGVPTPLTSEGGIKSTYEFEGGKIIRSTAQFRMGASGSGIFDTDGNLLGINTFKTPGSPAYFYSLPIEWLAGVEKLPVETEFPIVGKAFWEADDDKKPFFMQIAIPELNKDWPKLADVAQKWIDADPKNSDAWYELGAANENLNKAEEAEKAYQQSVVLDATNTDSLFRLGAIAQSRGDKAGMHKINLAIGNIDKDLAQEYSHMLGCDSEC
;
A
#
# COMPACT_ATOMS: atom_id res chain seq x y z
N MET A 1 2.81 68.27 11.32
CA MET A 1 2.45 67.00 12.00
C MET A 1 2.61 65.88 10.99
N ARG A 2 3.65 65.06 11.13
CA ARG A 2 3.97 63.93 10.22
C ARG A 2 3.32 62.67 10.79
N GLY A 3 2.40 62.06 10.05
CA GLY A 3 1.75 60.81 10.42
C GLY A 3 2.70 59.63 10.23
N PHE A 4 2.92 58.85 11.29
CA PHE A 4 3.62 57.58 11.26
C PHE A 4 2.63 56.48 10.87
N ILE A 5 2.90 55.80 9.75
CA ILE A 5 2.21 54.59 9.33
C ILE A 5 2.79 53.42 10.14
N LEU A 6 1.97 52.77 10.95
CA LEU A 6 2.31 51.50 11.60
C LEU A 6 2.31 50.39 10.54
N PHE A 7 3.49 49.86 10.23
CA PHE A 7 3.64 48.59 9.50
C PHE A 7 3.46 47.46 10.51
N ALA A 8 2.31 46.77 10.46
CA ALA A 8 2.13 45.51 11.17
C ALA A 8 2.94 44.42 10.46
N ALA A 9 3.97 43.90 11.12
CA ALA A 9 4.75 42.79 10.62
C ALA A 9 3.91 41.51 10.69
N LEU A 10 3.49 40.98 9.53
CA LEU A 10 3.03 39.59 9.41
C LEU A 10 4.22 38.67 9.71
N LEU A 11 4.25 38.09 10.91
CA LEU A 11 5.09 36.93 11.20
C LEU A 11 4.42 35.71 10.58
N ALA A 12 4.81 35.37 9.35
CA ALA A 12 4.48 34.08 8.76
C ALA A 12 5.17 32.99 9.58
N VAL A 13 4.38 32.17 10.26
CA VAL A 13 4.85 30.94 10.91
C VAL A 13 5.15 29.95 9.79
N ILE A 14 6.40 29.96 9.30
CA ILE A 14 6.89 28.93 8.39
C ILE A 14 7.01 27.66 9.22
N GLN A 15 6.09 26.71 9.04
CA GLN A 15 6.29 25.39 9.62
C GLN A 15 7.56 24.77 9.01
N PRO A 16 8.37 24.05 9.80
CA PRO A 16 9.49 23.32 9.23
C PRO A 16 8.91 22.26 8.28
N ALA A 17 9.11 22.45 6.99
CA ALA A 17 8.99 21.34 6.05
C ALA A 17 9.95 20.26 6.55
N VAL A 18 9.42 19.09 6.93
CA VAL A 18 10.25 17.92 7.22
C VAL A 18 10.85 17.54 5.88
N ALA A 19 12.03 18.07 5.58
CA ALA A 19 12.75 17.75 4.37
C ALA A 19 13.07 16.25 4.43
N THR A 20 12.44 15.47 3.54
CA THR A 20 12.77 14.07 3.33
C THR A 20 14.27 13.95 3.20
N ASP A 21 14.90 13.07 3.99
CA ASP A 21 16.33 12.87 3.93
C ASP A 21 16.68 12.22 2.59
N GLN A 22 17.05 13.07 1.62
CA GLN A 22 17.35 12.65 0.26
C GLN A 22 18.43 11.58 0.21
N SER A 23 19.34 11.55 1.20
CA SER A 23 20.36 10.51 1.30
C SER A 23 19.72 9.15 1.61
N LYS A 24 18.75 9.10 2.53
CA LYS A 24 18.06 7.85 2.87
C LYS A 24 17.24 7.30 1.70
N ILE A 25 16.53 8.18 0.99
CA ILE A 25 15.77 7.78 -0.20
C ILE A 25 16.70 7.30 -1.30
N LEU A 26 17.84 7.98 -1.51
CA LEU A 26 18.84 7.52 -2.46
C LEU A 26 19.41 6.14 -2.09
N HIS A 27 19.63 5.87 -0.80
CA HIS A 27 20.02 4.54 -0.33
C HIS A 27 18.93 3.49 -0.62
N ALA A 28 17.65 3.80 -0.35
CA ALA A 28 16.54 2.91 -0.69
C ALA A 28 16.50 2.64 -2.21
N MET A 29 16.63 3.67 -3.04
CA MET A 29 16.70 3.51 -4.50
C MET A 29 17.88 2.63 -4.95
N GLN A 30 19.05 2.76 -4.33
CA GLN A 30 20.23 1.94 -4.65
C GLN A 30 20.08 0.47 -4.24
N SER A 31 19.24 0.18 -3.24
CA SER A 31 18.92 -1.19 -2.81
C SER A 31 17.94 -1.91 -3.75
N VAL A 32 17.27 -1.17 -4.64
CA VAL A 32 16.35 -1.74 -5.63
C VAL A 32 17.15 -2.19 -6.85
N ILE A 33 16.94 -3.44 -7.23
CA ILE A 33 17.66 -4.11 -8.31
C ILE A 33 16.69 -4.64 -9.36
N MET A 34 17.15 -4.76 -10.60
CA MET A 34 16.32 -5.30 -11.67
C MET A 34 16.49 -6.81 -11.75
N VAL A 35 15.37 -7.52 -11.81
CA VAL A 35 15.34 -8.96 -12.10
C VAL A 35 15.04 -9.14 -13.57
N ARG A 36 15.78 -10.03 -14.26
CA ARG A 36 15.63 -10.30 -15.69
C ARG A 36 15.58 -11.79 -15.95
N GLY A 37 14.96 -12.16 -17.06
CA GLY A 37 14.95 -13.54 -17.55
C GLY A 37 14.35 -13.62 -18.95
N TYR A 38 14.72 -14.65 -19.71
CA TYR A 38 14.04 -14.93 -20.97
C TYR A 38 12.84 -15.84 -20.73
N ASN A 39 11.73 -15.54 -21.40
CA ASN A 39 10.56 -16.40 -21.41
C ASN A 39 10.73 -17.55 -22.43
N ALA A 40 9.77 -18.47 -22.49
CA ALA A 40 9.80 -19.61 -23.41
C ALA A 40 9.82 -19.24 -24.91
N SER A 41 9.36 -18.04 -25.29
CA SER A 41 9.41 -17.53 -26.67
C SER A 41 10.65 -16.69 -26.97
N GLY A 42 11.60 -16.58 -26.03
CA GLY A 42 12.82 -15.77 -26.17
C GLY A 42 12.63 -14.28 -25.89
N GLY A 43 11.43 -13.84 -25.51
CA GLY A 43 11.17 -12.47 -25.08
C GLY A 43 11.78 -12.18 -23.71
N LEU A 44 12.30 -10.97 -23.53
CA LEU A 44 12.83 -10.52 -22.25
C LEU A 44 11.69 -10.23 -21.28
N SER A 45 11.71 -10.90 -20.14
CA SER A 45 10.90 -10.61 -18.96
C SER A 45 11.74 -9.82 -17.96
N TYR A 46 11.12 -8.87 -17.29
CA TYR A 46 11.75 -8.05 -16.28
C TYR A 46 10.80 -7.86 -15.10
N GLY A 47 11.41 -7.74 -13.93
CA GLY A 47 10.80 -7.38 -12.68
C GLY A 47 11.77 -6.57 -11.84
N SER A 48 11.41 -6.36 -10.58
CA SER A 48 12.22 -5.65 -9.59
C SER A 48 12.53 -6.57 -8.42
N GLY A 49 13.50 -6.20 -7.62
CA GLY A 49 13.80 -6.84 -6.35
C GLY A 49 14.40 -5.80 -5.39
N VAL A 50 14.44 -6.11 -4.10
CA VAL A 50 15.04 -5.24 -3.09
C VAL A 50 16.09 -6.02 -2.33
N MET A 51 17.27 -5.43 -2.15
CA MET A 51 18.32 -5.99 -1.30
C MET A 51 17.84 -5.99 0.15
N VAL A 52 17.74 -7.16 0.76
CA VAL A 52 17.30 -7.35 2.17
C VAL A 52 18.39 -7.93 3.07
N GLY A 53 19.55 -8.25 2.49
CA GLY A 53 20.75 -8.69 3.19
C GLY A 53 21.91 -8.85 2.21
N ASP A 54 23.05 -9.31 2.71
CA ASP A 54 24.25 -9.50 1.90
C ASP A 54 24.01 -10.52 0.79
N ASN A 55 24.11 -10.08 -0.48
CA ASN A 55 23.77 -10.88 -1.66
C ASN A 55 22.34 -11.45 -1.66
N LYS A 56 21.43 -10.93 -0.81
CA LYS A 56 20.05 -11.40 -0.67
C LYS A 56 19.08 -10.40 -1.26
N VAL A 57 18.29 -10.86 -2.23
CA VAL A 57 17.27 -10.03 -2.91
C VAL A 57 15.89 -10.62 -2.64
N MET A 58 14.99 -9.80 -2.11
CA MET A 58 13.57 -10.12 -2.02
C MET A 58 12.83 -9.67 -3.28
N THR A 59 11.96 -10.51 -3.83
CA THR A 59 11.17 -10.21 -5.03
C THR A 59 9.92 -11.11 -5.09
N ASN A 60 9.14 -11.05 -6.19
CA ASN A 60 8.02 -11.96 -6.38
C ASN A 60 8.39 -13.26 -7.08
N CYS A 61 7.77 -14.36 -6.67
CA CYS A 61 8.00 -15.66 -7.28
C CYS A 61 7.44 -15.77 -8.71
N HIS A 62 6.33 -15.08 -9.01
CA HIS A 62 5.68 -15.17 -10.32
C HIS A 62 6.57 -14.70 -11.48
N ILE A 63 7.55 -13.83 -11.21
CA ILE A 63 8.54 -13.36 -12.18
C ILE A 63 9.31 -14.55 -12.77
N PHE A 64 9.51 -15.62 -11.99
CA PHE A 64 10.34 -16.76 -12.36
C PHE A 64 9.57 -17.93 -13.01
N ARG A 65 8.26 -17.82 -13.18
CA ARG A 65 7.43 -18.93 -13.69
C ARG A 65 7.65 -19.24 -15.17
N SER A 66 8.13 -18.27 -15.93
CA SER A 66 8.33 -18.41 -17.38
C SER A 66 9.80 -18.43 -17.79
N THR A 67 10.74 -18.31 -16.84
CA THR A 67 12.17 -18.19 -17.14
C THR A 67 12.97 -19.37 -16.59
N LYS A 68 13.88 -19.89 -17.41
CA LYS A 68 14.75 -21.02 -17.07
C LYS A 68 16.12 -20.58 -16.53
N GLN A 69 16.53 -19.37 -16.87
CA GLN A 69 17.85 -18.83 -16.53
C GLN A 69 17.69 -17.34 -16.20
N PRO A 70 17.12 -17.01 -15.03
CA PRO A 70 17.02 -15.62 -14.58
C PRO A 70 18.37 -15.11 -14.07
N TRP A 71 18.53 -13.79 -14.08
CA TRP A 71 19.66 -13.10 -13.48
C TRP A 71 19.19 -11.78 -12.87
N VAL A 72 20.05 -11.16 -12.06
CA VAL A 72 19.80 -9.79 -11.59
C VAL A 72 20.75 -8.82 -12.28
N SER A 73 20.32 -7.57 -12.43
CA SER A 73 21.14 -6.53 -13.05
C SER A 73 21.03 -5.21 -12.31
N ARG A 74 22.13 -4.45 -12.36
CA ARG A 74 22.21 -3.08 -11.86
C ARG A 74 22.83 -2.23 -12.96
N GLY A 75 22.01 -1.41 -13.62
CA GLY A 75 22.43 -0.73 -14.84
C GLY A 75 22.78 -1.73 -15.94
N GLU A 76 24.04 -1.72 -16.37
CA GLU A 76 24.57 -2.64 -17.38
C GLU A 76 25.19 -3.92 -16.78
N ASP A 77 25.53 -3.89 -15.48
CA ASP A 77 26.14 -5.03 -14.80
C ASP A 77 25.11 -6.13 -14.54
N THR A 78 25.55 -7.38 -14.64
CA THR A 78 24.72 -8.57 -14.44
C THR A 78 25.35 -9.52 -13.42
N TYR A 79 24.50 -10.16 -12.62
CA TYR A 79 24.91 -11.04 -11.53
C TYR A 79 24.06 -12.31 -11.56
N ALA A 80 24.71 -13.44 -11.33
CA ALA A 80 24.05 -14.73 -11.30
C ALA A 80 23.18 -14.89 -10.05
N ILE A 81 22.03 -15.54 -10.22
CA ILE A 81 21.24 -16.07 -9.10
C ILE A 81 21.76 -17.47 -8.80
N VAL A 82 22.25 -17.67 -7.59
CA VAL A 82 22.81 -18.94 -7.10
C VAL A 82 21.72 -19.87 -6.62
N SER A 83 20.73 -19.31 -5.92
CA SER A 83 19.62 -20.08 -5.36
C SER A 83 18.41 -19.21 -5.06
N VAL A 84 17.28 -19.85 -4.79
CA VAL A 84 16.03 -19.21 -4.41
C VAL A 84 15.36 -19.99 -3.26
N GLN A 85 14.78 -19.27 -2.33
CA GLN A 85 13.80 -19.79 -1.36
C GLN A 85 12.44 -19.23 -1.76
N ALA A 86 11.49 -20.10 -2.06
CA ALA A 86 10.27 -19.72 -2.77
C ALA A 86 9.00 -19.97 -1.96
N ASP A 87 8.47 -18.90 -1.37
CA ASP A 87 7.11 -18.90 -0.83
C ASP A 87 6.12 -18.66 -1.96
N ARG A 88 5.64 -19.75 -2.53
CA ARG A 88 4.74 -19.72 -3.69
C ARG A 88 3.37 -19.19 -3.33
N TRP A 89 2.89 -19.45 -2.12
CA TRP A 89 1.57 -19.06 -1.67
C TRP A 89 1.50 -17.55 -1.47
N HIS A 90 2.50 -16.99 -0.79
CA HIS A 90 2.66 -15.55 -0.63
C HIS A 90 3.32 -14.87 -1.83
N ASP A 91 3.71 -15.59 -2.89
CA ASP A 91 4.38 -15.00 -4.06
C ASP A 91 5.65 -14.20 -3.70
N LEU A 92 6.40 -14.67 -2.73
CA LEU A 92 7.58 -14.02 -2.19
C LEU A 92 8.79 -14.94 -2.32
N CYS A 93 9.81 -14.46 -3.03
CA CYS A 93 11.01 -15.23 -3.33
C CYS A 93 12.24 -14.48 -2.81
N LEU A 94 13.08 -15.20 -2.06
CA LEU A 94 14.37 -14.73 -1.59
C LEU A 94 15.48 -15.33 -2.44
N LEU A 95 16.12 -14.50 -3.26
CA LEU A 95 17.25 -14.89 -4.10
C LEU A 95 18.55 -14.78 -3.33
N THR A 96 19.46 -15.71 -3.59
CA THR A 96 20.88 -15.55 -3.26
C THR A 96 21.63 -15.26 -4.55
N THR A 97 22.43 -14.21 -4.57
CA THR A 97 23.20 -13.76 -5.73
C THR A 97 24.70 -13.97 -5.50
N PHE A 98 25.49 -13.89 -6.56
CA PHE A 98 26.95 -13.93 -6.46
C PHE A 98 27.57 -12.62 -6.96
N GLY A 99 28.39 -11.99 -6.13
CA GLY A 99 29.15 -10.79 -6.46
C GLY A 99 28.35 -9.48 -6.46
N LEU A 100 27.11 -9.48 -5.97
CA LEU A 100 26.28 -8.28 -5.89
C LEU A 100 26.55 -7.55 -4.57
N GLU A 101 27.56 -6.68 -4.57
CA GLU A 101 27.95 -5.87 -3.42
C GLU A 101 27.10 -4.59 -3.32
N VAL A 102 25.84 -4.76 -2.91
CA VAL A 102 24.90 -3.65 -2.68
C VAL A 102 24.37 -3.70 -1.25
N LYS A 103 24.36 -2.55 -0.58
CA LYS A 103 23.82 -2.45 0.78
C LYS A 103 22.32 -2.72 0.80
N ALA A 104 21.88 -3.54 1.74
CA ALA A 104 20.47 -3.81 1.97
C ALA A 104 19.70 -2.56 2.39
N ALA A 105 18.42 -2.51 2.02
CA ALA A 105 17.48 -1.55 2.57
C ALA A 105 17.33 -1.80 4.08
N PRO A 106 17.24 -0.74 4.92
CA PRO A 106 16.76 -0.93 6.27
C PRO A 106 15.33 -1.47 6.23
N LEU A 107 14.99 -2.41 7.11
CA LEU A 107 13.65 -3.00 7.19
C LEU A 107 12.78 -2.14 8.12
N GLY A 108 11.58 -1.80 7.64
CA GLY A 108 10.56 -1.14 8.45
C GLY A 108 9.70 -2.14 9.23
N LYS A 109 8.57 -1.66 9.75
CA LYS A 109 7.59 -2.47 10.48
C LYS A 109 6.17 -2.15 10.01
N GLY A 110 5.45 -3.19 9.62
CA GLY A 110 4.04 -3.17 9.22
C GLY A 110 3.08 -2.83 10.36
N ASN A 111 3.43 -3.15 11.60
CA ASN A 111 2.53 -2.94 12.75
C ASN A 111 2.23 -1.45 13.01
N ASP A 112 3.16 -0.56 12.68
CA ASP A 112 3.07 0.87 12.94
C ASP A 112 2.45 1.65 11.76
N LEU A 113 2.03 0.95 10.71
CA LEU A 113 1.46 1.58 9.51
C LEU A 113 0.10 2.20 9.80
N LYS A 114 -0.09 3.43 9.31
CA LYS A 114 -1.32 4.20 9.48
C LYS A 114 -1.94 4.56 8.14
N ARG A 115 -3.26 4.63 8.08
CA ARG A 115 -3.97 5.22 6.95
C ARG A 115 -3.50 6.65 6.72
N GLY A 116 -3.33 7.03 5.46
CA GLY A 116 -2.82 8.34 5.07
C GLY A 116 -1.30 8.48 5.15
N GLN A 117 -0.58 7.58 5.84
CA GLN A 117 0.88 7.62 5.91
C GLN A 117 1.49 7.62 4.50
N GLU A 118 2.36 8.60 4.26
CA GLU A 118 3.10 8.72 3.00
C GLU A 118 4.07 7.56 2.80
N VAL A 119 4.10 7.05 1.58
CA VAL A 119 4.92 5.91 1.17
C VAL A 119 5.46 6.11 -0.25
N LEU A 120 6.58 5.47 -0.52
CA LEU A 120 7.28 5.51 -1.80
C LEU A 120 7.33 4.10 -2.39
N ALA A 121 6.79 3.90 -3.58
CA ALA A 121 7.02 2.69 -4.36
C ALA A 121 8.23 2.90 -5.26
N ILE A 122 9.28 2.09 -5.12
CA ILE A 122 10.53 2.23 -5.87
C ILE A 122 10.85 0.94 -6.61
N GLY A 123 10.89 1.00 -7.94
CA GLY A 123 11.00 -0.17 -8.80
C GLY A 123 11.37 0.11 -10.24
N HIS A 124 11.76 -0.93 -10.98
CA HIS A 124 12.07 -0.89 -12.40
C HIS A 124 10.81 -1.03 -13.29
N SER A 125 9.80 -0.19 -13.01
CA SER A 125 8.57 -0.13 -13.80
C SER A 125 8.88 0.06 -15.30
N ASN A 126 8.17 -0.65 -16.16
CA ASN A 126 8.37 -0.72 -17.62
C ASN A 126 9.78 -1.17 -18.06
N GLY A 127 10.56 -1.80 -17.18
CA GLY A 127 11.88 -2.34 -17.52
C GLY A 127 12.97 -1.26 -17.65
N VAL A 128 12.75 -0.07 -17.10
CA VAL A 128 13.74 1.02 -17.11
C VAL A 128 14.93 0.64 -16.21
N PRO A 129 16.19 0.72 -16.71
CA PRO A 129 17.38 0.32 -15.93
C PRO A 129 17.60 1.10 -14.63
N THR A 130 17.13 2.35 -14.58
CA THR A 130 17.12 3.17 -13.37
C THR A 130 15.79 2.95 -12.63
N PRO A 131 15.79 2.71 -11.30
CA PRO A 131 14.55 2.56 -10.56
C PRO A 131 13.75 3.87 -10.59
N LEU A 132 12.45 3.73 -10.78
CA LEU A 132 11.48 4.82 -10.76
C LEU A 132 10.78 4.86 -9.40
N THR A 133 10.54 6.06 -8.91
CA THR A 133 9.81 6.31 -7.66
C THR A 133 8.39 6.78 -7.98
N SER A 134 7.40 6.19 -7.33
CA SER A 134 6.01 6.68 -7.27
C SER A 134 5.67 7.00 -5.83
N GLU A 135 5.18 8.21 -5.60
CA GLU A 135 4.67 8.65 -4.31
C GLU A 135 3.21 8.21 -4.14
N GLY A 136 2.79 8.03 -2.89
CA GLY A 136 1.41 7.72 -2.53
C GLY A 136 1.23 7.67 -1.02
N GLY A 137 0.06 7.23 -0.60
CA GLY A 137 -0.27 7.04 0.81
C GLY A 137 -0.87 5.65 1.03
N ILE A 138 -0.75 5.15 2.26
CA ILE A 138 -1.43 3.94 2.69
C ILE A 138 -2.93 4.21 2.69
N LYS A 139 -3.67 3.42 1.92
CA LYS A 139 -5.13 3.43 1.94
C LYS A 139 -5.68 2.52 3.00
N SER A 140 -5.23 1.27 3.06
CA SER A 140 -5.59 0.35 4.15
C SER A 140 -4.48 -0.68 4.37
N THR A 141 -4.52 -1.33 5.52
CA THR A 141 -3.78 -2.55 5.82
C THR A 141 -4.73 -3.67 6.19
N TYR A 142 -4.51 -4.86 5.64
CA TYR A 142 -5.35 -6.03 5.91
C TYR A 142 -4.54 -7.11 6.63
N GLU A 143 -4.98 -7.51 7.82
CA GLU A 143 -4.41 -8.63 8.55
C GLU A 143 -4.63 -9.93 7.76
N PHE A 144 -3.54 -10.64 7.48
CA PHE A 144 -3.58 -11.90 6.75
C PHE A 144 -2.35 -12.74 7.11
N GLU A 145 -2.57 -13.98 7.57
CA GLU A 145 -1.52 -14.96 7.90
C GLU A 145 -0.33 -14.39 8.71
N GLY A 146 -0.61 -13.55 9.71
CA GLY A 146 0.40 -12.98 10.62
C GLY A 146 1.20 -11.80 10.05
N GLY A 147 0.76 -11.22 8.92
CA GLY A 147 1.29 -9.97 8.39
C GLY A 147 0.18 -9.01 7.93
N LYS A 148 0.54 -7.77 7.66
CA LYS A 148 -0.37 -6.73 7.18
C LYS A 148 -0.16 -6.46 5.69
N ILE A 149 -1.08 -6.95 4.85
CA ILE A 149 -1.09 -6.61 3.43
C ILE A 149 -1.36 -5.12 3.27
N ILE A 150 -0.55 -4.43 2.49
CA ILE A 150 -0.61 -2.97 2.34
C ILE A 150 -1.34 -2.65 1.04
N ARG A 151 -2.45 -1.91 1.13
CA ARG A 151 -3.08 -1.25 -0.02
C ARG A 151 -2.67 0.21 -0.04
N SER A 152 -2.08 0.68 -1.12
CA SER A 152 -1.61 2.07 -1.27
C SER A 152 -2.13 2.74 -2.53
N THR A 153 -1.96 4.06 -2.62
CA THR A 153 -2.14 4.83 -3.87
C THR A 153 -0.88 4.94 -4.71
N ALA A 154 0.27 4.48 -4.20
CA ALA A 154 1.53 4.51 -4.94
C ALA A 154 1.39 3.57 -6.14
N GLN A 155 1.27 4.15 -7.33
CA GLN A 155 0.93 3.41 -8.54
C GLN A 155 2.15 2.70 -9.09
N PHE A 156 1.95 1.49 -9.61
CA PHE A 156 2.99 0.76 -10.30
C PHE A 156 2.50 0.10 -11.59
N ARG A 157 3.42 -0.04 -12.57
CA ARG A 157 3.13 -0.57 -13.90
C ARG A 157 3.72 -1.97 -14.08
N MET A 158 3.55 -2.56 -15.26
CA MET A 158 4.20 -3.81 -15.63
C MET A 158 5.72 -3.71 -15.42
N GLY A 159 6.35 -4.75 -14.87
CA GLY A 159 7.78 -4.73 -14.50
C GLY A 159 8.06 -4.23 -13.08
N ALA A 160 7.06 -3.69 -12.38
CA ALA A 160 7.21 -3.31 -10.98
C ALA A 160 7.04 -4.47 -10.00
N SER A 161 6.61 -5.65 -10.43
CA SER A 161 6.55 -6.83 -9.56
C SER A 161 7.88 -7.03 -8.86
N GLY A 162 7.86 -7.16 -7.54
CA GLY A 162 9.05 -7.31 -6.69
C GLY A 162 9.70 -5.98 -6.28
N SER A 163 9.13 -4.84 -6.66
CA SER A 163 9.60 -3.53 -6.22
C SER A 163 9.27 -3.29 -4.76
N GLY A 164 10.02 -2.42 -4.08
CA GLY A 164 9.77 -2.12 -2.68
C GLY A 164 8.73 -1.01 -2.51
N ILE A 165 7.93 -1.12 -1.45
CA ILE A 165 7.22 0.03 -0.87
C ILE A 165 7.93 0.44 0.42
N PHE A 166 8.25 1.72 0.54
CA PHE A 166 9.09 2.28 1.58
C PHE A 166 8.36 3.39 2.33
N ASP A 167 8.73 3.63 3.59
CA ASP A 167 8.38 4.89 4.26
C ASP A 167 9.24 6.06 3.77
N THR A 168 8.96 7.27 4.25
CA THR A 168 9.71 8.49 3.91
C THR A 168 11.12 8.55 4.51
N ASP A 169 11.47 7.59 5.37
CA ASP A 169 12.82 7.37 5.90
C ASP A 169 13.61 6.32 5.10
N GLY A 170 13.02 5.76 4.04
CA GLY A 170 13.66 4.75 3.19
C GLY A 170 13.68 3.34 3.80
N ASN A 171 12.89 3.07 4.84
CA ASN A 171 12.74 1.73 5.38
C ASN A 171 11.74 0.93 4.54
N LEU A 172 12.11 -0.30 4.17
CA LEU A 172 11.29 -1.21 3.38
C LEU A 172 10.12 -1.72 4.21
N LEU A 173 8.89 -1.42 3.79
CA LEU A 173 7.65 -1.84 4.44
C LEU A 173 7.09 -3.13 3.82
N GLY A 174 7.35 -3.34 2.53
CA GLY A 174 6.83 -4.51 1.82
C GLY A 174 7.26 -4.58 0.37
N ILE A 175 6.78 -5.61 -0.32
CA ILE A 175 7.06 -5.88 -1.73
C ILE A 175 5.79 -5.68 -2.54
N ASN A 176 5.80 -4.77 -3.51
CA ASN A 176 4.72 -4.56 -4.47
C ASN A 176 4.53 -5.82 -5.31
N THR A 177 3.33 -6.40 -5.28
CA THR A 177 3.09 -7.74 -5.85
C THR A 177 2.02 -7.75 -6.91
N PHE A 178 0.82 -7.28 -6.57
CA PHE A 178 -0.33 -7.41 -7.47
C PHE A 178 -1.22 -6.17 -7.43
N LYS A 179 -2.03 -6.04 -8.48
CA LYS A 179 -3.03 -4.98 -8.59
C LYS A 179 -4.32 -5.53 -9.16
N THR A 180 -5.44 -4.85 -8.92
CA THR A 180 -6.68 -5.20 -9.60
C THR A 180 -6.59 -4.91 -11.11
N PRO A 181 -7.35 -5.65 -11.94
CA PRO A 181 -7.56 -5.31 -13.34
C PRO A 181 -8.33 -3.98 -13.48
N GLY A 182 -8.16 -3.31 -14.62
CA GLY A 182 -8.89 -2.08 -14.95
C GLY A 182 -8.18 -0.77 -14.57
N SER A 183 -8.91 0.33 -14.74
CA SER A 183 -8.53 1.69 -14.35
C SER A 183 -9.78 2.42 -13.86
N PRO A 184 -9.86 2.87 -12.60
CA PRO A 184 -8.81 2.81 -11.57
C PRO A 184 -8.49 1.38 -11.11
N ALA A 185 -7.34 1.21 -10.46
CA ALA A 185 -6.88 -0.07 -9.90
C ALA A 185 -6.41 0.12 -8.46
N TYR A 186 -6.48 -0.95 -7.65
CA TYR A 186 -5.91 -1.00 -6.31
C TYR A 186 -4.58 -1.73 -6.36
N PHE A 187 -3.60 -1.21 -5.64
CA PHE A 187 -2.22 -1.67 -5.62
C PHE A 187 -1.92 -2.30 -4.26
N TYR A 188 -1.41 -3.52 -4.27
CA TYR A 188 -1.17 -4.31 -3.07
C TYR A 188 0.29 -4.71 -2.94
N SER A 189 0.79 -4.56 -1.71
CA SER A 189 2.14 -4.94 -1.32
C SER A 189 2.07 -5.94 -0.18
N LEU A 190 2.98 -6.90 -0.22
CA LEU A 190 3.08 -7.94 0.79
C LEU A 190 4.06 -7.52 1.88
N PRO A 191 3.75 -7.82 3.16
CA PRO A 191 4.49 -7.31 4.30
C PRO A 191 5.92 -7.84 4.34
N ILE A 192 6.88 -6.98 4.70
CA ILE A 192 8.28 -7.37 4.83
C ILE A 192 8.50 -8.39 5.95
N GLU A 193 7.61 -8.47 6.93
CA GLU A 193 7.62 -9.45 8.03
C GLU A 193 7.67 -10.89 7.54
N TRP A 194 7.08 -11.18 6.37
CA TRP A 194 7.09 -12.53 5.81
C TRP A 194 8.49 -12.98 5.35
N LEU A 195 9.46 -12.08 5.22
CA LEU A 195 10.86 -12.42 4.95
C LEU A 195 11.39 -13.49 5.92
N ALA A 196 11.09 -13.36 7.22
CA ALA A 196 11.54 -14.32 8.23
C ALA A 196 10.96 -15.73 8.05
N GLY A 197 9.80 -15.84 7.39
CA GLY A 197 9.23 -17.12 6.96
C GLY A 197 9.95 -17.66 5.73
N VAL A 198 10.16 -16.82 4.72
CA VAL A 198 10.84 -17.19 3.47
C VAL A 198 12.27 -17.68 3.72
N GLU A 199 13.01 -17.05 4.63
CA GLU A 199 14.37 -17.44 5.02
C GLU A 199 14.50 -18.86 5.57
N LYS A 200 13.39 -19.46 6.03
CA LYS A 200 13.35 -20.82 6.59
C LYS A 200 12.96 -21.87 5.55
N LEU A 201 12.53 -21.45 4.36
CA LEU A 201 12.12 -22.38 3.32
C LEU A 201 13.31 -23.10 2.70
N PRO A 202 13.10 -24.29 2.09
CA PRO A 202 14.15 -25.01 1.38
C PRO A 202 14.82 -24.14 0.32
N VAL A 203 16.15 -24.29 0.22
CA VAL A 203 16.93 -23.66 -0.84
C VAL A 203 16.78 -24.49 -2.11
N GLU A 204 16.36 -23.84 -3.19
CA GLU A 204 16.18 -24.41 -4.51
C GLU A 204 17.16 -23.75 -5.49
N THR A 205 17.58 -24.48 -6.53
CA THR A 205 18.48 -23.97 -7.59
C THR A 205 17.89 -24.13 -8.99
N GLU A 206 16.68 -24.67 -9.08
CA GLU A 206 16.03 -24.97 -10.34
C GLU A 206 14.99 -23.91 -10.70
N PHE A 207 14.97 -23.55 -11.98
CA PHE A 207 13.97 -22.67 -12.58
C PHE A 207 13.34 -23.39 -13.78
N PRO A 208 12.05 -23.16 -14.08
CA PRO A 208 11.16 -22.14 -13.52
C PRO A 208 10.55 -22.53 -12.18
N ILE A 209 10.16 -21.51 -11.40
CA ILE A 209 9.41 -21.73 -10.16
C ILE A 209 7.95 -22.04 -10.53
N VAL A 210 7.42 -23.16 -10.04
CA VAL A 210 6.03 -23.57 -10.28
C VAL A 210 5.20 -23.38 -9.01
N GLY A 211 4.00 -22.83 -9.15
CA GLY A 211 3.06 -22.63 -8.05
C GLY A 211 2.13 -21.45 -8.32
N LYS A 212 1.01 -21.39 -7.60
CA LYS A 212 0.07 -20.26 -7.62
C LYS A 212 0.11 -19.53 -6.28
N ALA A 213 -0.10 -18.23 -6.34
CA ALA A 213 -0.24 -17.36 -5.19
C ALA A 213 -1.69 -17.30 -4.70
N PHE A 214 -1.90 -16.86 -3.46
CA PHE A 214 -3.24 -16.66 -2.91
C PHE A 214 -4.07 -15.66 -3.73
N TRP A 215 -3.43 -14.64 -4.29
CA TRP A 215 -4.09 -13.61 -5.08
C TRP A 215 -4.55 -14.09 -6.47
N GLU A 216 -4.12 -15.29 -6.88
CA GLU A 216 -4.53 -15.98 -8.11
C GLU A 216 -5.60 -17.05 -7.89
N ALA A 217 -6.08 -17.21 -6.65
CA ALA A 217 -7.17 -18.11 -6.34
C ALA A 217 -8.47 -17.70 -7.07
N ASP A 218 -9.42 -18.61 -7.17
CA ASP A 218 -10.77 -18.28 -7.66
C ASP A 218 -11.40 -17.20 -6.76
N ASP A 219 -12.25 -16.33 -7.32
CA ASP A 219 -12.76 -15.13 -6.61
C ASP A 219 -13.44 -15.47 -5.27
N ASP A 220 -14.16 -16.58 -5.20
CA ASP A 220 -14.84 -17.06 -3.98
C ASP A 220 -13.89 -17.61 -2.91
N LYS A 221 -12.65 -17.95 -3.29
CA LYS A 221 -11.60 -18.47 -2.40
C LYS A 221 -10.58 -17.42 -1.97
N LYS A 222 -10.60 -16.23 -2.58
CA LYS A 222 -9.72 -15.13 -2.18
C LYS A 222 -10.12 -14.62 -0.78
N PRO A 223 -9.19 -14.03 -0.01
CA PRO A 223 -9.53 -13.31 1.21
C PRO A 223 -10.56 -12.20 0.96
N PHE A 224 -11.42 -11.91 1.96
CA PHE A 224 -12.50 -10.92 1.80
C PHE A 224 -12.02 -9.53 1.35
N PHE A 225 -10.85 -9.07 1.84
CA PHE A 225 -10.27 -7.79 1.42
C PHE A 225 -9.97 -7.71 -0.09
N MET A 226 -9.80 -8.85 -0.77
CA MET A 226 -9.67 -8.89 -2.21
C MET A 226 -11.02 -8.98 -2.92
N GLN A 227 -12.00 -9.65 -2.30
CA GLN A 227 -13.33 -9.83 -2.88
C GLN A 227 -14.12 -8.52 -2.97
N ILE A 228 -13.84 -7.53 -2.10
CA ILE A 228 -14.50 -6.21 -2.13
C ILE A 228 -14.05 -5.32 -3.30
N ALA A 229 -12.84 -5.53 -3.81
CA ALA A 229 -12.22 -4.57 -4.71
C ALA A 229 -12.88 -4.50 -6.09
N ILE A 230 -13.25 -5.65 -6.67
CA ILE A 230 -13.89 -5.68 -7.99
C ILE A 230 -15.32 -5.14 -7.95
N PRO A 231 -16.19 -5.54 -6.99
CA PRO A 231 -17.50 -4.92 -6.82
C PRO A 231 -17.43 -3.41 -6.61
N GLU A 232 -16.52 -2.92 -5.77
CA GLU A 232 -16.34 -1.49 -5.53
C GLU A 232 -15.96 -0.73 -6.81
N LEU A 233 -14.95 -1.22 -7.55
CA LEU A 233 -14.49 -0.61 -8.80
C LEU A 233 -15.56 -0.61 -9.90
N ASN A 234 -16.39 -1.66 -9.96
CA ASN A 234 -17.49 -1.78 -10.92
C ASN A 234 -18.79 -1.10 -10.46
N LYS A 235 -18.80 -0.52 -9.25
CA LYS A 235 -20.00 0.06 -8.62
C LYS A 235 -21.14 -0.95 -8.47
N ASP A 236 -20.81 -2.23 -8.31
CA ASP A 236 -21.77 -3.28 -7.99
C ASP A 236 -22.03 -3.29 -6.48
N TRP A 237 -22.79 -2.29 -6.03
CA TRP A 237 -23.10 -2.09 -4.62
C TRP A 237 -23.87 -3.23 -3.97
N PRO A 238 -24.85 -3.90 -4.63
CA PRO A 238 -25.46 -5.11 -4.09
C PRO A 238 -24.43 -6.21 -3.83
N LYS A 239 -23.48 -6.42 -4.75
CA LYS A 239 -22.44 -7.43 -4.55
C LYS A 239 -21.44 -7.03 -3.48
N LEU A 240 -21.06 -5.75 -3.41
CA LEU A 240 -20.20 -5.23 -2.35
C LEU A 240 -20.82 -5.45 -0.97
N ALA A 241 -22.12 -5.14 -0.81
CA ALA A 241 -22.84 -5.37 0.44
C ALA A 241 -22.87 -6.87 0.83
N ASP A 242 -23.09 -7.77 -0.13
CA ASP A 242 -23.05 -9.23 0.11
C ASP A 242 -21.67 -9.70 0.61
N VAL A 243 -20.59 -9.24 -0.02
CA VAL A 243 -19.23 -9.60 0.38
C VAL A 243 -18.88 -9.00 1.74
N ALA A 244 -19.21 -7.72 1.96
CA ALA A 244 -18.95 -7.04 3.22
C ALA A 244 -19.71 -7.69 4.39
N GLN A 245 -20.97 -8.09 4.19
CA GLN A 245 -21.74 -8.81 5.20
C GLN A 245 -21.10 -10.17 5.53
N LYS A 246 -20.68 -10.95 4.53
CA LYS A 246 -19.97 -12.21 4.76
C LYS A 246 -18.66 -12.03 5.51
N TRP A 247 -17.96 -10.92 5.24
CA TRP A 247 -16.75 -10.57 5.96
C TRP A 247 -17.05 -10.23 7.43
N ILE A 248 -18.09 -9.43 7.70
CA ILE A 248 -18.55 -9.14 9.07
C ILE A 248 -18.97 -10.42 9.80
N ASP A 249 -19.69 -11.32 9.14
CA ASP A 249 -20.13 -12.58 9.74
C ASP A 249 -18.93 -13.47 10.14
N ALA A 250 -17.84 -13.42 9.37
CA ALA A 250 -16.60 -14.16 9.63
C ALA A 250 -15.69 -13.46 10.66
N ASP A 251 -15.62 -12.13 10.63
CA ASP A 251 -14.83 -11.31 11.53
C ASP A 251 -15.59 -10.01 11.91
N PRO A 252 -16.46 -10.07 12.95
CA PRO A 252 -17.27 -8.93 13.36
C PRO A 252 -16.48 -7.73 13.88
N LYS A 253 -15.18 -7.91 14.17
CA LYS A 253 -14.29 -6.88 14.71
C LYS A 253 -13.47 -6.18 13.62
N ASN A 254 -13.69 -6.52 12.36
CA ASN A 254 -13.00 -5.92 11.24
C ASN A 254 -13.58 -4.55 10.87
N SER A 255 -12.89 -3.45 11.19
CA SER A 255 -13.35 -2.10 10.85
C SER A 255 -13.59 -1.91 9.35
N ASP A 256 -12.73 -2.48 8.49
CA ASP A 256 -12.84 -2.34 7.04
C ASP A 256 -14.10 -3.01 6.49
N ALA A 257 -14.45 -4.18 7.00
CA ALA A 257 -15.68 -4.87 6.61
C ALA A 257 -16.93 -4.01 6.87
N TRP A 258 -16.96 -3.31 8.02
CA TRP A 258 -18.04 -2.37 8.37
C TRP A 258 -18.01 -1.11 7.51
N TYR A 259 -16.83 -0.57 7.19
CA TYR A 259 -16.70 0.54 6.25
C TYR A 259 -17.24 0.19 4.87
N GLU A 260 -16.85 -0.96 4.31
CA GLU A 260 -17.29 -1.40 2.98
C GLU A 260 -18.82 -1.65 2.94
N LEU A 261 -19.40 -2.19 4.02
CA LEU A 261 -20.85 -2.31 4.15
C LEU A 261 -21.54 -0.93 4.16
N GLY A 262 -20.95 0.04 4.87
CA GLY A 262 -21.41 1.42 4.88
C GLY A 262 -21.39 2.04 3.49
N ALA A 263 -20.28 1.91 2.77
CA ALA A 263 -20.11 2.41 1.41
C ALA A 263 -21.10 1.79 0.42
N ALA A 264 -21.33 0.47 0.52
CA ALA A 264 -22.32 -0.20 -0.29
C ALA A 264 -23.74 0.31 -0.01
N ASN A 265 -24.14 0.41 1.27
CA ASN A 265 -25.47 0.86 1.66
C ASN A 265 -25.72 2.33 1.30
N GLU A 266 -24.72 3.19 1.43
CA GLU A 266 -24.81 4.60 1.03
C GLU A 266 -25.15 4.72 -0.47
N ASN A 267 -24.46 3.97 -1.32
CA ASN A 267 -24.71 3.95 -2.76
C ASN A 267 -25.99 3.20 -3.16
N LEU A 268 -26.59 2.44 -2.24
CA LEU A 268 -27.91 1.82 -2.39
C LEU A 268 -29.05 2.70 -1.87
N ASN A 269 -28.78 3.95 -1.48
CA ASN A 269 -29.72 4.88 -0.86
C ASN A 269 -30.30 4.37 0.48
N LYS A 270 -29.54 3.54 1.20
CA LYS A 270 -29.87 3.03 2.53
C LYS A 270 -29.10 3.82 3.60
N ALA A 271 -29.47 5.10 3.74
CA ALA A 271 -28.69 6.06 4.51
C ALA A 271 -28.56 5.71 6.00
N GLU A 272 -29.62 5.17 6.62
CA GLU A 272 -29.60 4.78 8.03
C GLU A 272 -28.70 3.57 8.27
N GLU A 273 -28.75 2.58 7.39
CA GLU A 273 -27.91 1.40 7.44
C GLU A 273 -26.44 1.73 7.16
N ALA A 274 -26.18 2.65 6.23
CA ALA A 274 -24.84 3.14 5.93
C ALA A 274 -24.21 3.81 7.15
N GLU A 275 -24.93 4.74 7.77
CA GLU A 275 -24.45 5.45 8.96
C GLU A 275 -24.15 4.50 10.11
N LYS A 276 -25.03 3.53 10.39
CA LYS A 276 -24.81 2.52 11.44
C LYS A 276 -23.53 1.72 11.18
N ALA A 277 -23.29 1.33 9.93
CA ALA A 277 -22.10 0.57 9.56
C ALA A 277 -20.83 1.43 9.70
N TYR A 278 -20.84 2.69 9.25
CA TYR A 278 -19.71 3.60 9.45
C TYR A 278 -19.44 3.90 10.94
N GLN A 279 -20.48 4.08 11.75
CA GLN A 279 -20.33 4.23 13.20
C GLN A 279 -19.67 3.00 13.83
N GLN A 280 -20.10 1.81 13.44
CA GLN A 280 -19.52 0.57 13.93
C GLN A 280 -18.05 0.41 13.50
N SER A 281 -17.71 0.81 12.28
CA SER A 281 -16.32 0.88 11.81
C SER A 281 -15.46 1.76 12.73
N VAL A 282 -15.92 2.99 13.04
CA VAL A 282 -15.20 3.93 13.92
C VAL A 282 -15.13 3.44 15.38
N VAL A 283 -16.11 2.69 15.86
CA VAL A 283 -16.06 2.05 17.19
C VAL A 283 -14.95 1.00 17.26
N LEU A 284 -14.73 0.26 16.17
CA LEU A 284 -13.70 -0.78 16.08
C LEU A 284 -12.31 -0.20 15.83
N ASP A 285 -12.24 0.84 14.99
CA ASP A 285 -11.02 1.59 14.71
C ASP A 285 -11.34 3.09 14.62
N ALA A 286 -11.04 3.80 15.71
CA ALA A 286 -11.24 5.25 15.79
C ALA A 286 -10.34 6.04 14.81
N THR A 287 -9.34 5.38 14.21
CA THR A 287 -8.43 5.97 13.21
C THR A 287 -8.87 5.71 11.77
N ASN A 288 -10.01 5.06 11.54
CA ASN A 288 -10.58 4.85 10.21
C ASN A 288 -11.11 6.18 9.65
N THR A 289 -10.20 6.96 9.06
CA THR A 289 -10.47 8.29 8.51
C THR A 289 -11.53 8.24 7.42
N ASP A 290 -11.54 7.22 6.56
CA ASP A 290 -12.57 7.06 5.51
C ASP A 290 -13.99 6.99 6.10
N SER A 291 -14.18 6.25 7.19
CA SER A 291 -15.46 6.18 7.91
C SER A 291 -15.82 7.50 8.57
N LEU A 292 -14.84 8.20 9.17
CA LEU A 292 -15.04 9.53 9.75
C LEU A 292 -15.47 10.55 8.68
N PHE A 293 -14.79 10.57 7.53
CA PHE A 293 -15.15 11.44 6.40
C PHE A 293 -16.60 11.19 5.94
N ARG A 294 -17.00 9.91 5.82
CA ARG A 294 -18.36 9.54 5.41
C ARG A 294 -19.41 9.96 6.43
N LEU A 295 -19.20 9.71 7.72
CA LEU A 295 -20.07 10.22 8.79
C LEU A 295 -20.16 11.74 8.75
N GLY A 296 -19.05 12.40 8.40
CA GLY A 296 -18.95 13.84 8.25
C GLY A 296 -19.85 14.40 7.17
N ALA A 297 -19.79 13.79 5.98
CA ALA A 297 -20.65 14.13 4.86
C ALA A 297 -22.14 13.88 5.19
N ILE A 298 -22.45 12.79 5.90
CA ILE A 298 -23.81 12.51 6.39
C ILE A 298 -24.28 13.61 7.35
N ALA A 299 -23.46 14.00 8.33
CA ALA A 299 -23.77 15.07 9.27
C ALA A 299 -23.99 16.42 8.56
N GLN A 300 -23.13 16.76 7.60
CA GLN A 300 -23.26 17.96 6.78
C GLN A 300 -24.58 17.97 6.00
N SER A 301 -24.96 16.86 5.37
CA SER A 301 -26.21 16.76 4.60
C SER A 301 -27.47 17.01 5.44
N ARG A 302 -27.39 16.75 6.75
CA ARG A 302 -28.46 16.97 7.73
C ARG A 302 -28.38 18.33 8.43
N GLY A 303 -27.33 19.13 8.17
CA GLY A 303 -27.06 20.36 8.89
C GLY A 303 -26.67 20.14 10.37
N ASP A 304 -26.21 18.93 10.73
CA ASP A 304 -25.78 18.60 12.08
C ASP A 304 -24.37 19.14 12.37
N LYS A 305 -24.32 20.42 12.74
CA LYS A 305 -23.07 21.12 13.08
C LYS A 305 -22.33 20.48 14.26
N ALA A 306 -23.05 19.90 15.22
CA ALA A 306 -22.43 19.26 16.38
C ALA A 306 -21.76 17.94 15.98
N GLY A 307 -22.40 17.16 15.11
CA GLY A 307 -21.83 15.96 14.51
C GLY A 307 -20.57 16.27 13.69
N MET A 308 -20.62 17.30 12.84
CA MET A 308 -19.45 17.75 12.07
C MET A 308 -18.27 18.11 12.98
N HIS A 309 -18.49 18.93 14.02
CA HIS A 309 -17.48 19.31 15.00
C HIS A 309 -16.85 18.13 15.72
N LYS A 310 -17.67 17.16 16.13
CA LYS A 310 -17.15 15.94 16.76
C LYS A 310 -16.23 15.18 15.82
N ILE A 311 -16.56 15.12 14.53
CA ILE A 311 -15.79 14.38 13.53
C ILE A 311 -14.51 15.13 13.19
N ASN A 312 -14.55 16.46 13.06
CA ASN A 312 -13.36 17.28 12.85
C ASN A 312 -12.35 17.12 13.99
N LEU A 313 -12.82 17.12 15.25
CA LEU A 313 -11.97 16.83 16.41
C LEU A 313 -11.39 15.41 16.37
N ALA A 314 -12.17 14.42 15.95
CA ALA A 314 -11.69 13.05 15.81
C ALA A 314 -10.58 12.95 14.75
N ILE A 315 -10.77 13.57 13.58
CA ILE A 315 -9.77 13.63 12.52
C ILE A 315 -8.53 14.39 13.02
N GLY A 316 -8.69 15.51 13.72
CA GLY A 316 -7.57 16.33 14.22
C GLY A 316 -6.72 15.65 15.30
N ASN A 317 -7.28 14.66 16.01
CA ASN A 317 -6.51 13.80 16.92
C ASN A 317 -5.68 12.74 16.18
N ILE A 318 -6.01 12.44 14.93
CA ILE A 318 -5.27 11.52 14.06
C ILE A 318 -4.20 12.31 13.30
N ASP A 319 -4.65 13.34 12.58
CA ASP A 319 -3.85 14.18 11.72
C ASP A 319 -4.46 15.60 11.65
N LYS A 320 -3.68 16.58 12.10
CA LYS A 320 -4.13 17.98 12.18
C LYS A 320 -4.29 18.62 10.81
N ASP A 321 -3.46 18.23 9.84
CA ASP A 321 -3.49 18.79 8.50
C ASP A 321 -4.69 18.23 7.75
N LEU A 322 -4.96 16.92 7.94
CA LEU A 322 -6.17 16.28 7.41
C LEU A 322 -7.46 16.90 7.95
N ALA A 323 -7.48 17.32 9.22
CA ALA A 323 -8.64 18.00 9.81
C ALA A 323 -8.88 19.39 9.19
N GLN A 324 -7.81 20.11 8.85
CA GLN A 324 -7.92 21.39 8.14
C GLN A 324 -8.47 21.19 6.73
N GLU A 325 -7.97 20.19 6.00
CA GLU A 325 -8.50 19.83 4.67
C GLU A 325 -9.98 19.44 4.73
N TYR A 326 -10.36 18.65 5.74
CA TYR A 326 -11.75 18.25 6.00
C TYR A 326 -12.64 19.47 6.27
N SER A 327 -12.22 20.38 7.15
CA SER A 327 -12.96 21.62 7.46
C SER A 327 -13.20 22.46 6.21
N HIS A 328 -12.16 22.63 5.37
CA HIS A 328 -12.24 23.37 4.11
C HIS A 328 -13.19 22.70 3.12
N MET A 329 -13.15 21.37 2.99
CA MET A 329 -14.04 20.60 2.11
C MET A 329 -15.52 20.78 2.49
N LEU A 330 -15.81 20.93 3.78
CA LEU A 330 -17.17 21.13 4.28
C LEU A 330 -17.66 22.58 4.21
N GLY A 331 -16.83 23.50 3.70
CA GLY A 331 -17.15 24.92 3.61
C GLY A 331 -17.20 25.62 4.98
N CYS A 332 -16.43 25.11 5.94
CA CYS A 332 -16.31 25.68 7.27
C CYS A 332 -14.90 26.17 7.57
N ASP A 333 -14.78 27.13 8.49
CA ASP A 333 -13.50 27.48 9.12
C ASP A 333 -13.06 26.36 10.10
N SER A 334 -11.87 26.48 10.68
CA SER A 334 -11.25 25.49 11.60
C SER A 334 -12.05 25.17 12.88
N GLU A 335 -13.25 25.74 13.06
CA GLU A 335 -14.16 25.54 14.19
C GLU A 335 -15.45 24.77 13.82
N CYS A 336 -15.54 24.19 12.61
CA CYS A 336 -16.41 23.03 12.39
C CYS A 336 -15.80 21.77 13.03
#